data_AF-A0A7D5KYA7-F1
#
_entry.id   AF-A0A7D5KYA7-F1
#
_cell.length_a   1.000
_cell.length_b   1.000
_cell.length_c   1.000
_cell.angle_alpha   90.00
_cell.angle_beta   90.00
_cell.angle_gamma   90.00
#
_symmetry.space_group_name_H-M   'P 1'
#
loop_
_entity.id
_entity.type
_entity.pdbx_description
1 polymer ?
#
loop_
_entity_poly.entity_id
_entity_poly.type
_entity_poly.pdbx_seq_one_letter_code
_entity_poly.pdbx_strand_id
1 'polypeptide(L)'
;MSTTTSTDVALMLVQLIAITIPSTVVLIKQLRQSDNLEWRFRRLSFGLVASCIALLLTAAISVLSYFIAGLNLPNALYAGLVLVIIGLLPLGAFIAVLYREHRKEYGP
;
A
#
# COMPACT_ATOMS: atom_id res chain seq x y z
N MET A 1 22.07 21.38 -10.25
CA MET A 1 22.47 20.56 -9.09
C MET A 1 21.27 20.19 -8.19
N SER A 2 20.04 20.18 -8.72
CA SER A 2 18.79 19.91 -7.97
C SER A 2 18.17 18.53 -8.26
N THR A 3 18.59 17.87 -9.34
CA THR A 3 18.01 16.61 -9.83
C THR A 3 18.41 15.40 -8.98
N THR A 4 19.58 15.42 -8.34
CA THR A 4 20.03 14.35 -7.43
C THR A 4 19.19 14.36 -6.15
N THR A 5 18.99 15.53 -5.54
CA THR A 5 18.20 15.67 -4.30
C THR A 5 16.74 15.20 -4.46
N SER A 6 16.09 15.53 -5.58
CA SER A 6 14.72 15.07 -5.85
C SER A 6 14.64 13.56 -6.06
N THR A 7 15.67 12.96 -6.66
CA THR A 7 15.74 11.52 -6.92
C THR A 7 16.01 10.75 -5.63
N ASP A 8 16.93 11.25 -4.79
CA ASP A 8 17.25 10.66 -3.49
C ASP A 8 16.06 10.68 -2.54
N VAL A 9 15.34 11.80 -2.45
CA VAL A 9 14.11 11.92 -1.64
C VAL A 9 13.04 10.93 -2.11
N ALA A 10 12.87 10.79 -3.42
CA ALA A 10 11.86 9.91 -3.98
C ALA A 10 12.23 8.41 -3.83
N LEU A 11 13.51 8.05 -3.91
CA LEU A 11 14.01 6.71 -3.57
C LEU A 11 13.79 6.39 -2.08
N MET A 12 14.07 7.37 -1.21
CA MET A 12 13.84 7.23 0.23
C MET A 12 12.35 7.01 0.53
N LEU A 13 11.46 7.72 -0.15
CA LEU A 13 10.00 7.54 -0.02
C LEU A 13 9.56 6.13 -0.48
N VAL A 14 10.09 5.62 -1.59
CA VAL A 14 9.77 4.26 -2.06
C VAL A 14 10.22 3.20 -1.04
N GLN A 15 11.42 3.35 -0.48
CA GLN A 15 11.90 2.44 0.57
C GLN A 15 11.05 2.50 1.84
N LEU A 16 10.64 3.69 2.24
CA LEU A 16 9.79 3.90 3.41
C LEU A 16 8.42 3.24 3.21
N ILE A 17 7.84 3.38 2.01
CA ILE A 17 6.61 2.67 1.64
C ILE A 17 6.83 1.15 1.64
N ALA A 18 7.93 0.66 1.06
CA ALA A 18 8.22 -0.78 1.03
C ALA A 18 8.31 -1.40 2.44
N ILE A 19 8.87 -0.68 3.41
CA ILE A 19 8.96 -1.12 4.82
C ILE A 19 7.59 -1.13 5.50
N THR A 20 6.66 -0.25 5.12
CA THR A 20 5.32 -0.19 5.74
C THR A 20 4.40 -1.36 5.37
N ILE A 21 4.65 -2.05 4.25
CA ILE A 21 3.84 -3.19 3.81
C ILE A 21 3.86 -4.35 4.84
N PRO A 22 5.03 -4.89 5.28
CA PRO A 22 5.07 -5.95 6.27
C PRO A 22 4.39 -5.59 7.60
N SER A 23 4.63 -4.38 8.10
CA SER A 23 4.00 -3.90 9.35
C SER A 23 2.48 -3.88 9.24
N THR A 24 1.96 -3.53 8.07
CA THR A 24 0.52 -3.47 7.85
C THR A 24 -0.10 -4.87 7.75
N VAL A 25 0.59 -5.83 7.13
CA VAL A 25 0.16 -7.25 7.12
C VAL A 25 0.12 -7.84 8.54
N VAL A 26 1.11 -7.51 9.37
CA VAL A 26 1.14 -7.94 10.78
C VAL A 26 -0.02 -7.31 11.56
N LEU A 27 -0.33 -6.03 11.36
CA LEU A 27 -1.49 -5.35 11.96
C LEU A 27 -2.81 -6.02 11.57
N ILE A 28 -3.01 -6.38 10.29
CA ILE A 28 -4.19 -7.14 9.85
C ILE A 28 -4.28 -8.47 10.58
N LYS A 29 -3.15 -9.21 10.68
CA LYS A 29 -3.11 -10.51 11.35
C LYS A 29 -3.47 -10.39 12.83
N GLN A 30 -2.95 -9.38 13.52
CA GLN A 30 -3.26 -9.13 14.93
C GLN A 30 -4.72 -8.69 15.13
N LEU A 31 -5.28 -7.89 14.22
CA LEU A 31 -6.71 -7.54 14.27
C LEU A 31 -7.62 -8.75 14.05
N ARG A 32 -7.24 -9.68 13.18
CA ARG A 32 -7.99 -10.92 12.94
C ARG A 32 -8.01 -11.86 14.16
N GLN A 33 -6.96 -11.81 14.99
CA GLN A 33 -6.83 -12.64 16.20
C GLN A 33 -7.41 -11.96 17.46
N SER A 34 -7.89 -10.73 17.37
CA SER A 34 -8.43 -10.03 18.54
C SER A 34 -9.87 -10.45 18.80
N ASP A 35 -10.04 -11.60 19.47
CA ASP A 35 -11.37 -12.15 19.74
C ASP A 35 -12.22 -11.32 20.71
N ASN A 36 -11.60 -10.40 21.44
CA ASN A 36 -12.21 -9.69 22.57
C ASN A 36 -12.81 -8.31 22.22
N LEU A 37 -12.75 -7.88 20.95
CA LEU A 37 -13.26 -6.58 20.51
C LEU A 37 -14.66 -6.68 19.94
N GLU A 38 -15.55 -5.79 20.39
CA GLU A 38 -16.88 -5.59 19.79
C GLU A 38 -16.79 -5.26 18.29
N TRP A 39 -17.78 -5.71 17.51
CA TRP A 39 -17.80 -5.59 16.05
C TRP A 39 -17.60 -4.15 15.53
N ARG A 40 -18.16 -3.16 16.23
CA ARG A 40 -18.00 -1.73 15.89
C ARG A 40 -16.53 -1.31 15.86
N PHE A 41 -15.77 -1.69 16.88
CA PHE A 41 -14.35 -1.36 16.98
C PHE A 41 -13.52 -2.17 15.99
N ARG A 42 -13.79 -3.46 15.80
CA ARG A 42 -13.11 -4.26 14.76
C ARG A 42 -13.29 -3.68 13.36
N ARG A 43 -14.52 -3.26 13.01
CA ARG A 43 -14.81 -2.64 11.71
C ARG A 43 -14.05 -1.33 11.50
N LEU A 44 -13.96 -0.50 12.54
CA LEU A 44 -13.19 0.75 12.50
C LEU A 44 -11.70 0.47 12.36
N SER A 45 -11.13 -0.45 13.15
CA SER A 45 -9.71 -0.79 13.07
C SER A 45 -9.34 -1.39 11.71
N PHE A 46 -10.16 -2.29 11.17
CA PHE A 46 -9.94 -2.84 9.83
C PHE A 46 -10.07 -1.74 8.77
N GLY A 47 -11.07 -0.86 8.89
CA GLY A 47 -11.23 0.30 8.01
C GLY A 47 -10.03 1.24 8.05
N LEU A 48 -9.47 1.48 9.25
CA LEU A 48 -8.28 2.30 9.44
C LEU A 48 -7.07 1.68 8.75
N VAL A 49 -6.86 0.38 8.93
CA VAL A 49 -5.78 -0.36 8.28
C VAL A 49 -5.95 -0.36 6.76
N ALA A 50 -7.14 -0.65 6.25
CA ALA A 50 -7.42 -0.60 4.81
C ALA A 50 -7.19 0.80 4.22
N SER A 51 -7.59 1.86 4.95
CA SER A 51 -7.35 3.25 4.53
C SER A 51 -5.87 3.61 4.54
N CYS A 52 -5.11 3.12 5.52
CA CYS A 52 -3.67 3.31 5.59
C CYS A 52 -2.97 2.66 4.39
N ILE A 53 -3.36 1.42 4.04
CA ILE A 53 -2.81 0.76 2.85
C ILE A 53 -3.19 1.52 1.57
N ALA A 54 -4.46 1.95 1.44
CA ALA A 54 -4.90 2.69 0.27
C ALA A 54 -4.11 4.00 0.08
N LEU A 55 -3.85 4.73 1.16
CA LEU A 55 -3.01 5.94 1.15
C LEU A 55 -1.56 5.63 0.77
N LEU A 56 -0.97 4.56 1.33
CA LEU A 56 0.39 4.14 0.99
C LEU A 56 0.52 3.70 -0.47
N LEU A 57 -0.47 2.97 -0.99
CA LEU A 57 -0.55 2.60 -2.40
C LEU A 57 -0.65 3.82 -3.30
N THR A 58 -1.48 4.79 -2.94
CA THR A 58 -1.66 6.03 -3.71
C THR A 58 -0.38 6.87 -3.70
N ALA A 59 0.30 6.96 -2.55
CA ALA A 59 1.60 7.61 -2.43
C ALA A 59 2.65 6.91 -3.30
N ALA A 60 2.70 5.57 -3.30
CA ALA A 60 3.60 4.80 -4.15
C ALA A 60 3.38 5.10 -5.64
N ILE A 61 2.13 5.04 -6.09
CA ILE A 61 1.76 5.35 -7.48
C ILE A 61 2.18 6.78 -7.82
N SER A 62 1.89 7.76 -6.97
CA SER A 62 2.25 9.15 -7.21
C SER A 62 3.76 9.36 -7.36
N VAL A 63 4.57 8.70 -6.52
CA VAL A 63 6.04 8.79 -6.60
C VAL A 63 6.57 8.08 -7.85
N LEU A 64 6.05 6.90 -8.18
CA LEU A 64 6.43 6.17 -9.39
C LEU A 64 6.06 6.95 -10.66
N SER A 65 4.87 7.56 -10.70
CA SER A 65 4.42 8.41 -11.81
C SER A 65 5.29 9.65 -11.97
N TYR A 66 5.75 10.27 -10.87
CA TYR A 66 6.71 11.37 -10.93
C TYR A 66 8.04 10.94 -11.58
N PHE A 67 8.56 9.77 -11.24
CA PHE A 67 9.77 9.22 -11.86
C PHE A 67 9.60 8.93 -13.35
N ILE A 68 8.46 8.34 -13.73
CA ILE A 68 8.09 8.06 -15.12
C ILE A 68 8.04 9.36 -15.96
N ALA A 69 7.48 10.44 -15.42
CA ALA A 69 7.31 11.70 -16.14
C ALA A 69 8.57 12.59 -16.13
N GLY A 70 9.37 12.51 -15.06
CA GLY A 70 10.48 13.45 -14.80
C GLY A 70 11.86 12.96 -15.17
N LEU A 71 12.08 11.64 -15.33
CA LEU A 71 13.39 11.09 -15.66
C LEU A 71 13.35 10.39 -17.02
N ASN A 72 14.29 10.75 -17.90
CA ASN A 72 14.59 10.04 -19.16
C ASN A 72 15.23 8.67 -18.86
N LEU A 73 14.47 7.79 -18.21
CA LEU A 73 14.90 6.45 -17.82
C LEU A 73 15.00 5.54 -19.05
N PRO A 74 15.98 4.62 -19.09
CA PRO A 74 16.00 3.53 -20.06
C PRO A 74 14.66 2.78 -20.11
N ASN A 75 14.22 2.38 -21.32
CA ASN A 75 12.93 1.72 -21.54
C ASN A 75 12.68 0.50 -20.62
N ALA A 76 13.73 -0.23 -20.25
CA ALA A 76 13.63 -1.35 -19.31
C ALA A 76 13.16 -0.93 -17.90
N LEU A 77 13.60 0.23 -17.40
CA LEU A 77 13.16 0.76 -16.11
C LEU A 77 11.73 1.28 -16.19
N TYR A 78 11.33 1.87 -17.32
CA TYR A 78 9.95 2.27 -17.56
C TYR A 78 9.00 1.06 -17.52
N ALA A 79 9.36 -0.02 -18.22
CA ALA A 79 8.60 -1.28 -18.19
C ALA A 79 8.50 -1.86 -16.76
N GLY A 80 9.60 -1.82 -16.01
CA GLY A 80 9.63 -2.24 -14.60
C GLY A 80 8.71 -1.40 -13.70
N LEU A 81 8.75 -0.08 -13.82
CA LEU A 81 7.88 0.83 -13.06
C LEU A 81 6.40 0.62 -13.37
N VAL A 82 6.05 0.44 -14.65
CA VAL A 82 4.69 0.14 -15.08
C VAL A 82 4.22 -1.20 -14.53
N LEU A 83 5.06 -2.24 -14.57
CA LEU A 83 4.76 -3.55 -13.98
C LEU A 83 4.51 -3.45 -12.47
N VAL A 84 5.29 -2.64 -11.75
CA VAL A 84 5.06 -2.39 -10.31
C VAL A 84 3.71 -1.71 -10.09
N ILE A 85 3.37 -0.66 -10.86
CA ILE A 85 2.07 0.02 -10.74
C ILE A 85 0.92 -0.96 -11.02
N ILE A 86 1.02 -1.78 -12.06
CA ILE A 86 0.02 -2.80 -12.38
C ILE A 86 -0.08 -3.83 -11.24
N GLY A 87 1.05 -4.21 -10.62
CA GLY A 87 1.11 -5.12 -9.48
C GLY A 87 0.46 -4.59 -8.19
N LEU A 88 0.27 -3.28 -8.06
CA LEU A 88 -0.45 -2.69 -6.91
C LEU A 88 -1.97 -2.94 -7.00
N LEU A 89 -2.53 -3.09 -8.20
CA LEU A 89 -3.95 -3.38 -8.41
C LEU A 89 -4.41 -4.71 -7.77
N PRO A 90 -3.75 -5.87 -8.02
CA PRO A 90 -4.13 -7.13 -7.38
C PRO A 90 -3.94 -7.09 -5.86
N LEU A 91 -3.00 -6.29 -5.35
CA LEU A 91 -2.83 -6.09 -3.92
C LEU A 91 -4.03 -5.33 -3.31
N GLY A 92 -4.49 -4.27 -3.96
CA GLY A 92 -5.72 -3.57 -3.59
C GLY A 92 -6.95 -4.49 -3.64
N ALA A 93 -7.07 -5.32 -4.67
CA ALA A 93 -8.14 -6.32 -4.79
C ALA A 93 -8.10 -7.36 -3.66
N PHE A 94 -6.91 -7.84 -3.30
CA PHE A 94 -6.72 -8.79 -2.20
C PHE A 94 -7.19 -8.22 -0.85
N ILE A 95 -6.88 -6.95 -0.58
CA ILE A 95 -7.34 -6.25 0.64
C ILE A 95 -8.86 -6.12 0.65
N ALA A 96 -9.47 -5.83 -0.50
CA ALA A 96 -10.93 -5.77 -0.62
C ALA A 96 -11.60 -7.14 -0.37
N VAL A 97 -10.97 -8.23 -0.82
CA VAL A 97 -11.41 -9.61 -0.51
C VAL A 97 -11.28 -9.89 0.98
N LEU A 98 -10.16 -9.57 1.61
CA LEU A 98 -9.97 -9.73 3.05
C LEU A 98 -11.03 -8.96 3.86
N TYR A 99 -11.39 -7.75 3.44
CA TYR A 99 -12.47 -7.00 4.06
C TYR A 99 -13.81 -7.74 3.98
N ARG A 100 -14.12 -8.32 2.81
CA ARG A 100 -15.35 -9.09 2.59
C ARG A 100 -15.39 -10.36 3.44
N GLU A 101 -14.28 -11.10 3.53
CA GLU A 101 -14.21 -12.28 4.40
C GLU A 101 -14.38 -11.89 5.87
N HIS A 102 -13.64 -10.89 6.34
CA HIS A 102 -13.75 -10.43 7.72
C HIS A 102 -15.17 -9.98 8.08
N ARG A 103 -15.90 -9.35 7.14
CA ARG A 103 -17.31 -9.01 7.30
C ARG A 103 -18.22 -10.23 7.43
N LYS A 104 -17.98 -11.31 6.67
CA LYS A 104 -18.78 -12.53 6.73
C LYS A 104 -18.54 -13.32 8.02
N GLU A 105 -17.31 -13.29 8.52
CA GLU A 105 -16.85 -14.14 9.63
C GLU A 105 -17.25 -13.55 11.00
N TYR A 106 -17.32 -12.23 11.13
CA TYR A 106 -17.53 -11.54 12.42
C TYR A 106 -18.63 -10.47 12.39
N GLY A 107 -19.25 -10.21 11.23
CA GLY A 107 -20.34 -9.25 11.10
C GLY A 107 -21.71 -9.82 11.47
N PRO A 108 -22.68 -8.95 11.77
CA PRO A 108 -24.07 -9.34 11.94
C PRO A 108 -24.69 -9.86 10.64
#